data_AF-A0A9D1Z602-F1
#
_entry.id   AF-A0A9D1Z602-F1
#
_cell.length_a   1.000
_cell.length_b   1.000
_cell.length_c   1.000
_cell.angle_alpha   90.00
_cell.angle_beta   90.00
_cell.angle_gamma   90.00
#
_symmetry.space_group_name_H-M   'P 1'
#
loop_
_entity.id
_entity.type
_entity.pdbx_description
1 polymer ?
#
loop_
_entity_poly.entity_id
_entity_poly.type
_entity_poly.pdbx_seq_one_letter_code
_entity_poly.pdbx_strand_id
1 'polypeptide(L)'
;MIGIDIEFYDIEFLDGYFSGTLFLFDRDQRIILDFGYDVEFKILTLQNCKKTVYNSLFEYYTSEEIADFRREYDAHIKLRIREYLLLNYGYREPNDEY
;
A
#
# COMPACT_ATOMS: atom_id res chain seq x y z
N MET A 1 18.24 -7.74 -10.68
CA MET A 1 17.18 -7.64 -9.66
C MET A 1 15.95 -7.13 -10.36
N ILE A 2 14.99 -8.00 -10.66
CA ILE A 2 13.64 -7.54 -11.00
C ILE A 2 13.05 -7.21 -9.63
N GLY A 3 13.02 -5.92 -9.29
CA GLY A 3 12.68 -5.43 -7.96
C GLY A 3 11.17 -5.40 -7.77
N ILE A 4 10.74 -5.60 -6.52
CA ILE A 4 9.36 -5.31 -6.10
C ILE A 4 9.13 -3.81 -6.32
N ASP A 5 8.06 -3.45 -7.02
CA ASP A 5 7.62 -2.05 -7.17
C ASP A 5 6.19 -1.86 -6.67
N ILE A 6 5.92 -0.66 -6.17
CA ILE A 6 4.61 -0.30 -5.60
C ILE A 6 4.23 1.09 -6.09
N GLU A 7 3.05 1.13 -6.71
CA GLU A 7 2.39 2.35 -7.17
C GLU A 7 1.11 2.59 -6.37
N PHE A 8 0.77 3.87 -6.19
CA PHE A 8 -0.33 4.33 -5.36
C PHE A 8 -1.33 5.14 -6.18
N TYR A 9 -2.62 4.84 -6.03
CA TYR A 9 -3.73 5.41 -6.78
C TYR A 9 -4.89 5.79 -5.86
N ASP A 10 -5.71 6.75 -6.28
CA ASP A 10 -6.86 7.27 -5.52
C ASP A 10 -6.53 7.56 -4.05
N ILE A 11 -5.47 8.33 -3.85
CA ILE A 11 -4.89 8.53 -2.53
C ILE A 11 -5.64 9.57 -1.73
N GLU A 12 -5.94 9.20 -0.49
CA GLU A 12 -6.47 10.08 0.54
C GLU A 12 -5.52 10.08 1.75
N PHE A 13 -5.17 11.28 2.21
CA PHE A 13 -4.44 11.47 3.46
C PHE A 13 -5.21 12.47 4.33
N LEU A 14 -5.85 11.95 5.38
CA LEU A 14 -6.68 12.73 6.28
C LEU A 14 -6.42 12.31 7.72
N ASP A 15 -6.12 13.28 8.58
CA ASP A 15 -5.95 13.10 10.03
C ASP A 15 -4.99 11.95 10.41
N GLY A 16 -3.85 11.86 9.72
CA GLY A 16 -2.84 10.82 9.98
C GLY A 16 -3.19 9.44 9.42
N TYR A 17 -4.29 9.30 8.67
CA TYR A 17 -4.67 8.08 7.99
C TYR A 17 -4.43 8.19 6.48
N PHE A 18 -3.56 7.33 5.95
CA PHE A 18 -3.17 7.27 4.54
C PHE A 18 -3.81 6.06 3.87
N SER A 19 -4.62 6.25 2.84
CA SER A 19 -5.36 5.16 2.20
C SER A 19 -5.52 5.36 0.71
N GLY A 20 -5.85 4.27 0.01
CA GLY A 20 -6.06 4.30 -1.44
C GLY A 20 -6.02 2.89 -2.02
N THR A 21 -5.64 2.82 -3.29
CA THR A 21 -5.41 1.56 -4.00
C THR A 21 -3.92 1.44 -4.29
N LEU A 22 -3.32 0.27 -4.01
CA LEU A 22 -1.94 -0.03 -4.35
C LEU A 22 -1.86 -1.09 -5.44
N PHE A 23 -0.89 -0.92 -6.33
CA PHE A 23 -0.50 -1.90 -7.32
C PHE A 23 0.88 -2.40 -6.90
N LEU A 24 0.97 -3.68 -6.55
CA LEU A 24 2.22 -4.33 -6.21
C LEU A 24 2.67 -5.18 -7.39
N PHE A 25 3.86 -4.91 -7.88
CA PHE A 25 4.48 -5.64 -8.97
C PHE A 25 5.59 -6.51 -8.40
N ASP A 26 5.39 -7.84 -8.41
CA ASP A 26 6.44 -8.82 -8.09
C ASP A 26 6.60 -9.78 -9.26
N ARG A 27 7.79 -9.76 -9.88
CA ARG A 27 8.12 -10.53 -11.09
C ARG A 27 7.12 -10.27 -12.22
N ASP A 28 6.33 -11.27 -12.58
CA ASP A 28 5.32 -11.23 -13.64
C ASP A 28 3.89 -11.08 -13.07
N GLN A 29 3.76 -10.91 -11.75
CA GLN A 29 2.49 -10.79 -11.06
C GLN A 29 2.23 -9.34 -10.67
N ARG A 30 1.02 -8.87 -11.01
CA ARG A 30 0.47 -7.62 -10.50
C ARG A 30 -0.63 -7.94 -9.49
N ILE A 31 -0.44 -7.48 -8.25
CA ILE A 31 -1.41 -7.61 -7.17
C ILE A 31 -2.07 -6.25 -6.95
N ILE A 32 -3.40 -6.20 -6.96
CA ILE A 32 -4.17 -4.96 -6.79
C ILE A 32 -5.00 -5.05 -5.51
N LEU A 33 -4.72 -4.17 -4.56
CA LEU A 33 -5.36 -4.16 -3.25
C LEU A 33 -5.77 -2.73 -2.87
N ASP A 34 -6.87 -2.59 -2.16
CA ASP A 34 -7.13 -1.38 -1.41
C ASP A 34 -6.37 -1.46 -0.08
N PHE A 35 -5.81 -0.35 0.36
CA PHE A 35 -5.02 -0.29 1.58
C PHE A 35 -5.42 0.88 2.45
N GLY A 36 -5.14 0.73 3.73
CA GLY A 36 -5.23 1.78 4.73
C GLY A 36 -4.06 1.67 5.68
N TYR A 37 -3.43 2.80 5.97
CA TYR A 37 -2.26 2.92 6.80
C TYR A 37 -2.46 4.02 7.84
N ASP A 38 -2.52 3.60 9.10
CA ASP A 38 -2.50 4.51 10.22
C ASP A 38 -1.06 4.89 10.53
N VAL A 39 -0.71 6.16 10.37
CA VAL A 39 0.67 6.64 10.51
C VAL A 39 1.10 6.69 11.98
N GLU A 40 0.19 6.99 12.91
CA GLU A 40 0.49 7.07 14.34
C GLU A 40 0.80 5.67 14.90
N PHE A 41 -0.05 4.69 14.62
CA PHE A 41 0.08 3.32 15.13
C PHE A 41 0.87 2.40 14.20
N LYS A 42 1.23 2.88 13.00
CA LYS A 42 1.96 2.12 11.96
C LYS A 42 1.24 0.83 11.54
N ILE A 43 -0.09 0.85 11.53
CA ILE A 43 -0.94 -0.29 11.22
C ILE A 43 -1.30 -0.28 9.73
N LEU A 44 -0.92 -1.35 9.02
CA LEU A 44 -1.29 -1.57 7.62
C LEU A 44 -2.46 -2.55 7.51
N THR A 45 -3.48 -2.14 6.77
CA THR A 45 -4.61 -2.97 6.37
C THR A 45 -4.61 -3.12 4.86
N LEU A 46 -4.90 -4.35 4.40
CA LEU A 46 -5.04 -4.69 2.99
C LEU A 46 -6.39 -5.38 2.79
N GLN A 47 -7.05 -5.09 1.69
CA GLN A 47 -8.29 -5.74 1.30
C GLN A 47 -8.42 -5.77 -0.22
N ASN A 48 -9.31 -6.63 -0.71
CA ASN A 48 -9.63 -6.71 -2.13
C ASN A 48 -10.07 -5.36 -2.70
N CYS A 49 -9.46 -4.96 -3.82
CA CYS A 49 -9.88 -3.79 -4.56
C CYS A 49 -11.21 -4.07 -5.26
N LYS A 50 -12.23 -3.28 -4.92
CA LYS A 50 -13.59 -3.39 -5.51
C LYS A 50 -13.83 -2.40 -6.65
N LYS A 51 -12.89 -1.49 -6.90
CA LYS A 51 -13.01 -0.44 -7.92
C LYS A 51 -12.81 -1.05 -9.30
N THR A 52 -13.86 -1.04 -10.12
CA THR A 52 -13.84 -1.63 -11.48
C THR A 52 -12.81 -0.99 -12.41
N VAL A 53 -12.44 0.27 -12.18
CA VAL A 53 -11.40 0.97 -12.96
C VAL A 53 -10.02 0.31 -12.83
N TYR A 54 -9.73 -0.32 -11.69
CA TYR A 54 -8.46 -1.00 -11.42
C TYR A 54 -8.58 -2.52 -11.50
N ASN A 55 -9.68 -3.08 -11.01
CA ASN A 55 -9.93 -4.52 -10.98
C ASN A 55 -11.06 -4.92 -11.96
N SER A 56 -10.88 -4.65 -13.25
CA SER A 56 -11.90 -4.92 -14.28
C SER A 56 -12.19 -6.41 -14.49
N LEU A 57 -11.23 -7.27 -14.13
CA LEU A 57 -11.34 -8.73 -14.22
C LEU A 57 -11.90 -9.35 -12.93
N PHE A 58 -12.17 -8.54 -11.89
CA PHE A 58 -12.66 -8.99 -10.59
C PHE A 58 -11.83 -10.13 -9.99
N GLU A 59 -10.51 -10.03 -10.13
CA GLU A 59 -9.58 -10.93 -9.49
C GLU A 59 -9.58 -10.60 -7.99
N TYR A 60 -10.08 -11.54 -7.20
CA TYR A 60 -10.18 -11.40 -5.76
C TYR A 60 -9.33 -12.45 -5.07
N TYR A 61 -8.63 -12.02 -4.05
CA TYR A 61 -7.80 -12.86 -3.21
C TYR A 61 -8.59 -13.32 -1.99
N THR A 62 -8.31 -14.52 -1.54
CA THR A 62 -8.79 -15.05 -0.26
C THR A 62 -8.19 -14.26 0.91
N SER A 63 -8.80 -14.37 2.08
CA SER A 63 -8.27 -13.74 3.30
C SER A 63 -6.88 -14.27 3.68
N GLU A 64 -6.57 -15.53 3.34
CA GLU A 64 -5.26 -16.14 3.58
C GLU A 64 -4.19 -15.52 2.66
N GLU A 65 -4.48 -15.40 1.36
CA GLU A 65 -3.59 -14.73 0.41
C GLU A 65 -3.32 -13.26 0.78
N ILE A 66 -4.36 -12.52 1.20
CA ILE A 66 -4.19 -11.13 1.64
C ILE A 66 -3.32 -11.05 2.91
N ALA A 67 -3.49 -11.99 3.84
CA ALA A 67 -2.66 -12.04 5.04
C ALA A 67 -1.20 -12.37 4.72
N ASP A 68 -0.98 -13.26 3.75
CA ASP A 68 0.34 -13.60 3.24
C ASP A 68 1.00 -12.42 2.53
N PHE A 69 0.28 -11.72 1.64
CA PHE A 69 0.78 -10.49 1.01
C PHE A 69 1.14 -9.43 2.05
N ARG A 70 0.28 -9.21 3.05
CA ARG A 70 0.59 -8.28 4.14
C ARG A 70 1.88 -8.70 4.83
N ARG A 71 2.05 -9.98 5.18
CA ARG A 71 3.25 -10.46 5.88
C ARG A 71 4.52 -10.31 5.03
N GLU A 72 4.45 -10.64 3.74
CA GLU A 72 5.59 -10.65 2.83
C GLU A 72 6.04 -9.24 2.44
N TYR A 73 5.08 -8.34 2.20
CA TYR A 73 5.36 -7.02 1.63
C TYR A 73 5.23 -5.86 2.62
N ASP A 74 4.90 -6.10 3.90
CA ASP A 74 4.67 -5.04 4.93
C ASP A 74 5.75 -3.96 4.92
N ALA A 75 7.02 -4.37 4.99
CA ALA A 75 8.15 -3.45 5.08
C ALA A 75 8.32 -2.62 3.79
N HIS A 76 8.13 -3.25 2.62
CA HIS A 76 8.22 -2.57 1.33
C HIS A 76 7.06 -1.58 1.15
N ILE A 77 5.84 -1.99 1.47
CA ILE A 77 4.66 -1.11 1.40
C ILE A 77 4.86 0.11 2.32
N LYS A 78 5.25 -0.11 3.58
CA LYS A 78 5.48 0.99 4.54
C LYS A 78 6.60 1.94 4.10
N LEU A 79 7.70 1.41 3.56
CA LEU A 79 8.78 2.24 3.02
C LEU A 79 8.26 3.13 1.87
N ARG A 80 7.51 2.55 0.94
CA ARG A 80 6.94 3.28 -0.20
C ARG A 80 5.90 4.30 0.23
N ILE A 81 5.07 4.00 1.24
CA ILE A 81 4.15 4.96 1.86
C ILE A 81 4.93 6.14 2.44
N ARG A 82 5.99 5.88 3.23
CA ARG A 82 6.80 6.94 3.83
C ARG A 82 7.44 7.84 2.77
N GLU A 83 8.01 7.26 1.72
CA GLU A 83 8.55 8.01 0.58
C GLU A 83 7.47 8.85 -0.10
N TYR A 84 6.27 8.29 -0.32
CA TYR A 84 5.16 9.02 -0.92
C TYR A 84 4.70 10.20 -0.05
N LEU A 85 4.54 9.97 1.25
CA LEU A 85 4.14 10.97 2.23
C LEU A 85 5.15 12.12 2.32
N LEU A 86 6.45 11.79 2.31
CA LEU A 86 7.52 12.79 2.31
C LEU A 86 7.50 13.64 1.03
N LEU A 87 7.36 13.01 -0.14
CA LEU A 87 7.41 13.69 -1.43
C LEU A 87 6.16 14.54 -1.71
N ASN A 88 4.97 14.06 -1.33
CA ASN A 88 3.69 14.67 -1.74
C ASN A 88 3.03 15.50 -0.64
N TYR A 89 3.29 15.19 0.64
CA TYR A 89 2.66 15.88 1.78
C TYR A 89 3.67 16.59 2.68
N GLY A 90 4.98 16.45 2.42
CA GLY A 90 6.03 16.96 3.29
C GLY A 90 6.01 16.35 4.69
N TYR A 91 5.29 15.24 4.87
CA TYR A 91 5.15 14.57 6.15
C TYR A 91 6.46 13.85 6.49
N ARG A 92 6.98 14.10 7.69
CA ARG A 92 8.16 13.44 8.24
C ARG A 92 7.72 12.64 9.46
N GLU A 93 8.11 11.37 9.54
CA GLU A 93 7.88 10.64 10.78
C GLU A 93 8.71 11.27 11.90
N PRO A 94 8.24 11.26 13.17
CA PRO A 94 8.99 11.82 14.30
C PRO A 94 10.40 11.22 14.49
N ASN A 95 10.65 10.04 13.94
CA ASN A 95 11.94 9.34 14.03
C ASN A 95 12.88 9.65 12.86
N ASP A 96 12.51 10.54 11.94
CA ASP A 96 13.31 10.90 10.76
C ASP A 96 14.38 11.98 11.05
N GLU A 97 14.50 12.43 12.30
CA GLU A 97 15.42 13.49 12.74
C GLU A 97 16.77 12.99 13.32
N TYR A 98 17.20 11.76 13.02
CA TYR A 98 18.49 11.22 13.50
C TYR A 98 19.50 10.96 12.38
#